data_AF-A0A2E9VEZ5-F1
#
_entry.id   AF-A0A2E9VEZ5-F1
#
_cell.length_a   1.000
_cell.length_b   1.000
_cell.length_c   1.000
_cell.angle_alpha   90.00
_cell.angle_beta   90.00
_cell.angle_gamma   90.00
#
_symmetry.space_group_name_H-M   'P 1'
#
loop_
_entity.id
_entity.type
_entity.pdbx_description
1 polymer ?
#
loop_
_entity_poly.entity_id
_entity_poly.type
_entity_poly.pdbx_seq_one_letter_code
_entity_poly.pdbx_strand_id
1 'polypeptide(L)'
;MALEEHFTKILDSFTQGGTPLPALVGNKIEWQVTTLVAGLLANESVSSTLEATEIVDAAINYANIIQERLAVYQGSQLHTLEKLLEN
;
A
#
# COMPACT_ATOMS: atom_id res chain seq x y z
N MET A 1 -10.46 6.44 28.64
CA MET A 1 -11.92 6.37 28.55
C MET A 1 -12.49 7.23 27.43
N ALA A 2 -12.50 8.57 27.50
CA ALA A 2 -13.12 9.41 26.47
C ALA A 2 -12.46 9.34 25.06
N LEU A 3 -11.14 9.15 24.98
CA LEU A 3 -10.42 9.07 23.70
C LEU A 3 -10.63 7.72 22.98
N GLU A 4 -10.63 6.62 23.74
CA GLU A 4 -10.89 5.28 23.19
C GLU A 4 -12.30 5.17 22.62
N GLU A 5 -13.31 5.66 23.34
CA GLU A 5 -14.70 5.70 22.83
C GLU A 5 -14.82 6.55 21.56
N HIS A 6 -14.03 7.62 21.43
CA HIS A 6 -14.01 8.43 20.22
C HIS A 6 -13.38 7.70 19.03
N PHE A 7 -12.25 7.02 19.25
CA PHE A 7 -11.63 6.16 18.23
C PHE A 7 -12.56 5.03 17.79
N THR A 8 -13.22 4.35 18.73
CA THR A 8 -14.18 3.29 18.41
C THR A 8 -15.36 3.81 17.61
N LYS A 9 -15.91 5.00 17.95
CA LYS A 9 -16.99 5.63 17.16
C LYS A 9 -16.56 6.01 15.75
N ILE A 10 -15.34 6.54 15.58
CA ILE A 10 -14.81 6.88 14.25
C ILE A 10 -14.67 5.60 13.42
N LEU A 11 -14.09 4.54 14.00
CA LEU A 11 -13.92 3.26 13.32
C LEU A 11 -15.27 2.63 12.95
N ASP A 12 -16.24 2.65 13.86
CA ASP A 12 -17.59 2.11 13.64
C ASP A 12 -18.39 2.89 12.58
N SER A 13 -18.22 4.21 12.55
CA SER A 13 -18.79 5.07 11.50
C SER A 13 -18.18 4.79 10.12
N PHE A 14 -16.89 4.42 10.08
CA PHE A 14 -16.20 4.04 8.86
C PHE A 14 -16.63 2.65 8.37
N THR A 15 -16.85 1.70 9.28
CA THR A 15 -17.20 0.31 8.98
C THR A 15 -18.70 0.07 8.72
N GLN A 16 -19.52 1.12 8.75
CA GLN A 16 -20.98 1.07 8.56
C GLN A 16 -21.65 -0.05 9.37
N GLY A 17 -21.27 -0.21 10.65
CA GLY A 17 -21.90 -1.20 11.53
C GLY A 17 -21.46 -2.65 11.31
N GLY A 18 -20.17 -2.86 11.01
CA GLY A 18 -19.55 -4.20 11.09
C GLY A 18 -18.89 -4.71 9.81
N THR A 19 -18.88 -3.93 8.72
CA THR A 19 -18.10 -4.29 7.52
C THR A 19 -16.61 -4.10 7.81
N PRO A 20 -15.77 -5.14 7.70
CA PRO A 20 -14.34 -4.99 7.97
C PRO A 20 -13.75 -3.85 7.13
N LEU A 21 -12.96 -2.96 7.75
CA LEU A 21 -12.36 -1.82 7.06
C LEU A 21 -11.65 -2.21 5.74
N PRO A 22 -10.89 -3.32 5.65
CA PRO A 22 -10.29 -3.76 4.38
C PRO A 22 -11.30 -4.08 3.28
N ALA A 23 -12.53 -4.46 3.61
CA ALA A 23 -13.59 -4.69 2.63
C ALA A 23 -14.17 -3.37 2.08
N LEU A 24 -14.00 -2.26 2.80
CA LEU A 24 -14.45 -0.93 2.38
C LEU A 24 -13.39 -0.17 1.61
N VAL A 25 -12.15 -0.19 2.08
CA VAL A 25 -11.07 0.59 1.46
C VAL A 25 -10.13 -0.25 0.60
N GLY A 26 -10.19 -1.57 0.69
CA GLY A 26 -9.22 -2.46 0.05
C GLY A 26 -8.02 -2.76 0.96
N ASN A 27 -7.32 -3.85 0.63
CA ASN A 27 -6.11 -4.29 1.31
C ASN A 27 -4.87 -3.48 0.85
N LYS A 28 -3.74 -3.70 1.53
CA LYS A 28 -2.48 -2.99 1.26
C LYS A 28 -2.05 -3.09 -0.22
N ILE A 29 -2.20 -4.26 -0.83
CA ILE A 29 -1.80 -4.50 -2.22
C ILE A 29 -2.75 -3.76 -3.16
N GLU A 30 -4.06 -3.84 -2.94
CA GLU A 30 -5.07 -3.14 -3.74
C GLU A 30 -4.82 -1.62 -3.76
N TRP A 31 -4.46 -1.03 -2.61
CA TRP A 31 -4.07 0.38 -2.55
C TRP A 31 -2.78 0.70 -3.31
N GLN A 32 -1.75 -0.14 -3.18
CA GLN A 32 -0.49 0.05 -3.91
C GLN A 32 -0.71 0.00 -5.42
N VAL A 33 -1.44 -1.02 -5.89
CA VAL A 33 -1.75 -1.19 -7.31
C VAL A 33 -2.61 -0.04 -7.82
N THR A 34 -3.67 0.36 -7.11
CA THR A 34 -4.54 1.48 -7.51
C THR A 34 -3.76 2.79 -7.63
N THR A 35 -2.85 3.05 -6.69
CA THR A 35 -1.99 4.25 -6.73
C THR A 35 -1.05 4.24 -7.92
N LEU A 36 -0.44 3.08 -8.22
CA LEU A 36 0.46 2.92 -9.36
C LEU A 36 -0.30 3.05 -10.69
N VAL A 37 -1.48 2.44 -10.82
CA VAL A 37 -2.36 2.60 -11.99
C VAL A 37 -2.72 4.06 -12.19
N ALA A 38 -3.07 4.81 -11.15
CA ALA A 38 -3.34 6.25 -11.25
C ALA A 38 -2.11 7.02 -11.77
N GLY A 39 -0.91 6.68 -11.32
CA GLY A 39 0.34 7.26 -11.82
C GLY A 39 0.63 6.91 -13.29
N LEU A 40 0.36 5.68 -13.71
CA LEU A 40 0.51 5.24 -15.11
C LEU A 40 -0.52 5.93 -16.02
N LEU A 41 -1.77 6.09 -15.56
CA LEU A 41 -2.82 6.80 -16.29
C LEU A 41 -2.55 8.30 -16.41
N ALA A 42 -1.92 8.91 -15.40
CA ALA A 42 -1.51 10.31 -15.44
C ALA A 42 -0.43 10.59 -16.50
N ASN A 43 0.23 9.56 -17.02
CA ASN A 43 1.18 9.68 -18.11
C ASN A 43 0.51 9.38 -19.46
N GLU A 44 0.31 10.42 -20.28
CA GLU A 44 -0.34 10.34 -21.59
C GLU A 44 0.31 9.32 -22.54
N SER A 45 1.65 9.24 -22.55
CA SER A 45 2.35 8.29 -23.44
C SER A 45 2.07 6.84 -23.07
N VAL A 46 1.90 6.57 -21.77
CA VAL A 46 1.62 5.23 -21.26
C VAL A 46 0.14 4.89 -21.43
N SER A 47 -0.75 5.82 -21.05
CA SER A 47 -2.20 5.62 -21.08
C SER A 47 -2.80 5.56 -22.48
N SER A 48 -2.14 6.13 -23.48
CA SER A 48 -2.55 6.03 -24.90
C SER A 48 -2.03 4.79 -25.61
N THR A 49 -1.00 4.12 -25.06
CA THR A 49 -0.30 3.01 -25.74
C THR A 49 -0.66 1.64 -25.18
N LEU A 50 -0.99 1.56 -23.89
CA LEU A 50 -1.27 0.29 -23.22
C LEU A 50 -2.77 0.09 -23.02
N GLU A 51 -3.22 -1.16 -23.20
CA GLU A 51 -4.57 -1.56 -22.84
C GLU A 51 -4.75 -1.53 -21.31
N ALA A 52 -5.99 -1.35 -20.85
CA ALA A 52 -6.29 -1.22 -19.42
C ALA A 52 -5.79 -2.42 -18.59
N THR A 53 -5.85 -3.64 -19.15
CA THR A 53 -5.34 -4.85 -18.49
C THR A 53 -3.81 -4.81 -18.36
N GLU A 54 -3.10 -4.33 -19.38
CA GLU A 54 -1.64 -4.24 -19.37
C GLU A 54 -1.14 -3.19 -18.36
N ILE A 55 -1.89 -2.10 -18.18
CA ILE A 55 -1.61 -1.08 -17.16
C ILE A 55 -1.73 -1.69 -15.75
N VAL A 56 -2.76 -2.50 -15.51
CA VAL A 56 -2.97 -3.18 -14.22
C VAL A 56 -1.87 -4.22 -13.96
N ASP A 57 -1.53 -5.03 -14.96
CA ASP A 57 -0.45 -6.03 -14.83
C ASP A 57 0.91 -5.37 -14.57
N ALA A 58 1.20 -4.25 -15.26
CA ALA A 58 2.39 -3.45 -15.00
C ALA A 58 2.40 -2.91 -13.56
N ALA A 59 1.28 -2.38 -13.07
CA ALA A 59 1.16 -1.87 -11.71
C ALA A 59 1.35 -2.97 -10.64
N ILE A 60 0.81 -4.17 -10.86
CA ILE A 60 1.02 -5.33 -9.97
C ILE A 60 2.50 -5.71 -9.94
N ASN A 61 3.16 -5.73 -11.10
CA ASN A 61 4.59 -6.02 -11.19
C ASN A 61 5.42 -4.98 -10.42
N TYR A 62 5.15 -3.69 -10.63
CA TYR A 62 5.82 -2.62 -9.88
C TYR A 62 5.55 -2.73 -8.36
N ALA A 63 4.34 -3.08 -7.94
CA ALA A 63 4.04 -3.29 -6.52
C ALA A 63 4.91 -4.40 -5.91
N ASN A 64 5.09 -5.52 -6.62
CA ASN A 64 5.95 -6.62 -6.18
C ASN A 64 7.43 -6.19 -6.09
N ILE A 65 7.94 -5.50 -7.12
CA ILE A 65 9.32 -4.98 -7.12
C ILE A 65 9.53 -4.02 -5.93
N ILE A 66 8.59 -3.10 -5.70
CA ILE A 66 8.69 -2.15 -4.57
C ILE A 66 8.75 -2.90 -3.24
N GLN A 67 7.90 -3.90 -3.03
CA GLN A 67 7.89 -4.69 -1.81
C GLN A 67 9.22 -5.42 -1.59
N GLU A 68 9.77 -6.06 -2.64
CA GLU A 68 11.07 -6.73 -2.57
C GLU A 68 12.19 -5.74 -2.19
N ARG A 69 12.23 -4.57 -2.85
CA ARG A 69 13.25 -3.55 -2.57
C ARG A 69 13.14 -3.03 -1.14
N LEU A 70 11.94 -2.74 -0.66
CA LEU A 70 11.72 -2.30 0.71
C LEU A 70 12.13 -3.36 1.74
N ALA A 71 11.85 -4.65 1.47
CA ALA A 71 12.27 -5.74 2.34
C ALA A 71 13.80 -5.80 2.48
N VAL A 72 14.53 -5.66 1.36
CA VAL A 72 16.00 -5.57 1.36
C VAL A 72 16.49 -4.38 2.16
N TYR A 73 15.90 -3.19 1.98
CA TYR A 73 16.29 -2.00 2.73
C TYR A 73 16.04 -2.15 4.23
N GLN A 74 14.89 -2.69 4.63
CA GLN A 74 14.57 -2.94 6.05
C GLN A 74 15.53 -3.97 6.66
N GLY A 75 15.84 -5.06 5.95
CA GLY A 75 16.83 -6.04 6.39
C GLY A 75 18.24 -5.42 6.55
N SER A 76 18.65 -4.55 5.62
CA SER A 76 19.94 -3.86 5.70
C SER A 76 20.03 -2.86 6.86
N GLN A 77 18.92 -2.18 7.20
CA GLN A 77 18.87 -1.28 8.36
C GLN A 77 18.97 -2.04 9.68
N LEU A 78 18.28 -3.18 9.81
CA LEU A 78 18.38 -4.04 10.99
C LEU A 78 19.81 -4.53 11.19
N HIS A 79 20.45 -5.04 10.13
CA HIS A 79 21.84 -5.50 10.20
C HIS A 79 22.83 -4.37 10.58
N THR A 80 22.54 -3.13 10.17
CA THR A 80 23.35 -1.96 10.52
C THR A 80 23.13 -1.54 11.97
N LEU A 81 21.89 -1.61 12.47
CA LEU A 81 21.55 -1.35 13.87
C LEU A 81 22.15 -2.40 14.82
N GLU A 82 22.11 -3.68 14.44
CA GLU A 82 22.76 -4.78 15.18
C GLU A 82 24.26 -4.51 15.37
N LYS A 83 24.96 -4.12 14.30
CA LYS A 83 26.39 -3.74 14.37
C LYS A 83 26.68 -2.53 15.25
N LEU A 84 25.74 -1.59 15.39
CA LEU A 84 25.90 -0.44 16.28
C LEU A 84 25.60 -0.76 17.74
N LEU A 85 24.79 -1.81 18.00
CA LEU A 85 24.48 -2.30 19.35
C LEU A 85 25.52 -3.29 19.88
N GLU A 86 26.26 -3.97 19.00
CA GLU A 86 27.35 -4.89 19.34
C GLU A 86 28.70 -4.19 19.64
N ASN A 87 28.82 -2.88 19.38
CA ASN A 87 29.98 -2.05 19.74
C ASN A 87 29.68 -1.16 20.96
#